data_AF-A0A519VIP4-F1
#
_entry.id   AF-A0A519VIP4-F1
#
_cell.length_a   1.000
_cell.length_b   1.000
_cell.length_c   1.000
_cell.angle_alpha   90.00
_cell.angle_beta   90.00
_cell.angle_gamma   90.00
#
_symmetry.space_group_name_H-M   'P 1'
#
loop_
_entity.id
_entity.type
_entity.pdbx_description
1 polymer ?
#
loop_
_entity_poly.entity_id
_entity_poly.type
_entity_poly.pdbx_seq_one_letter_code
_entity_poly.pdbx_strand_id
1 'polypeptide(L)'
;MITSYHSEFLTATILDWQHLLNDEFKRIIINAMSWLVKENRCKIYGFVIMPNHVHLLWQIENGYERVNVQGALLSFTAHEFKKKLMSRGEKFLLEKHRVNLIDRQFQF
;
A
#
# COMPACT_ATOMS: atom_id res chain seq x y z
N MET A 1 22.29 -2.33 -17.37
CA MET A 1 21.15 -1.99 -18.25
C MET A 1 20.17 -1.19 -17.41
N ILE A 2 19.67 -0.06 -17.91
CA ILE A 2 18.58 0.66 -17.22
C ILE A 2 17.32 -0.16 -17.45
N THR A 3 16.77 -0.76 -16.40
CA THR A 3 15.50 -1.48 -16.50
C THR A 3 14.41 -0.46 -16.82
N SER A 4 13.74 -0.64 -17.95
CA SER A 4 12.57 0.15 -18.32
C SER A 4 11.33 -0.68 -18.09
N TYR A 5 10.34 -0.09 -17.41
CA TYR A 5 9.06 -0.73 -17.13
C TYR A 5 7.98 -0.16 -18.02
N HIS A 6 7.05 -1.00 -18.44
CA HIS A 6 5.80 -0.57 -19.06
C HIS A 6 4.76 -0.26 -17.99
N SER A 7 3.66 0.37 -18.39
CA SER A 7 2.50 0.52 -17.50
C SER A 7 1.95 -0.85 -17.12
N GLU A 8 1.65 -1.03 -15.84
CA GLU A 8 1.14 -2.27 -15.27
C GLU A 8 -0.08 -2.00 -14.39
N PHE A 9 -0.91 -3.02 -14.23
CA PHE A 9 -2.03 -3.03 -13.30
C PHE A 9 -1.66 -3.80 -12.04
N LEU A 10 -1.86 -3.16 -10.88
CA LEU A 10 -1.63 -3.73 -9.56
C LEU A 10 -2.94 -3.76 -8.77
N THR A 11 -3.22 -4.89 -8.13
CA THR A 11 -4.27 -5.03 -7.12
C THR A 11 -3.62 -5.33 -5.77
N ALA A 12 -3.99 -4.58 -4.74
CA ALA A 12 -3.61 -4.85 -3.36
C ALA A 12 -4.87 -4.96 -2.50
N THR A 13 -5.05 -6.09 -1.82
CA THR A 13 -6.27 -6.42 -1.10
C THR A 13 -6.00 -6.46 0.39
N ILE A 14 -6.92 -5.92 1.18
CA ILE A 14 -6.84 -6.01 2.63
C ILE A 14 -6.96 -7.47 3.05
N LEU A 15 -6.19 -7.91 4.06
CA LEU A 15 -6.22 -9.29 4.55
C LEU A 15 -7.67 -9.76 4.76
N ASP A 16 -7.97 -10.95 4.25
CA ASP A 16 -9.30 -11.57 4.28
C ASP A 16 -10.44 -10.67 3.77
N TRP A 17 -10.13 -9.76 2.83
CA TRP A 17 -11.06 -8.80 2.23
C TRP A 17 -11.77 -7.91 3.26
N GLN A 18 -11.16 -7.67 4.41
CA GLN A 18 -11.76 -6.83 5.46
C GLN A 18 -11.97 -5.39 4.96
N HIS A 19 -13.08 -4.77 5.34
CA HIS A 19 -13.43 -3.41 4.95
C HIS A 19 -12.74 -2.36 5.84
N LEU A 20 -11.40 -2.35 5.84
CA LEU A 20 -10.60 -1.43 6.66
C LEU A 20 -10.52 -0.01 6.07
N LEU A 21 -10.59 0.12 4.75
CA LEU A 21 -10.26 1.36 4.03
C LEU A 21 -11.40 2.39 4.10
N ASN A 22 -11.53 3.05 5.24
CA ASN A 22 -12.29 4.30 5.37
C ASN A 22 -11.45 5.50 4.87
N ASP A 23 -12.04 6.69 4.81
CA ASP A 23 -11.41 7.89 4.22
C ASP A 23 -10.04 8.24 4.82
N GLU A 24 -9.80 7.91 6.08
CA GLU A 24 -8.53 8.20 6.74
C GLU A 24 -7.44 7.22 6.32
N PHE A 25 -7.75 5.92 6.23
CA PHE A 25 -6.84 4.92 5.68
C PHE A 25 -6.61 5.14 4.18
N LYS A 26 -7.65 5.52 3.43
CA LYS A 26 -7.52 5.93 2.02
C LYS A 26 -6.58 7.11 1.87
N ARG A 27 -6.64 8.10 2.77
CA ARG A 27 -5.74 9.26 2.77
C ARG A 27 -4.28 8.85 2.95
N ILE A 28 -3.98 7.88 3.81
CA ILE A 28 -2.62 7.33 3.99
C ILE A 28 -2.10 6.75 2.67
N ILE A 29 -2.91 5.95 1.96
CA ILE A 29 -2.54 5.40 0.65
C ILE A 29 -2.28 6.52 -0.37
N ILE A 30 -3.18 7.50 -0.47
CA ILE A 30 -3.04 8.64 -1.39
C ILE A 30 -1.77 9.44 -1.09
N ASN A 31 -1.44 9.67 0.17
CA ASN A 31 -0.22 10.39 0.56
C ASN A 31 1.04 9.60 0.18
N ALA A 32 1.05 8.28 0.38
CA ALA A 32 2.15 7.41 -0.02
C ALA A 32 2.35 7.41 -1.54
N MET A 33 1.25 7.27 -2.31
CA MET A 33 1.26 7.38 -3.77
C MET A 33 1.77 8.76 -4.22
N SER A 34 1.30 9.85 -3.60
CA SER A 34 1.74 11.20 -3.92
C SER A 34 3.24 11.39 -3.68
N TRP A 35 3.79 10.80 -2.63
CA TRP A 35 5.22 10.87 -2.34
C TRP A 35 6.03 10.13 -3.41
N LEU A 36 5.62 8.92 -3.79
CA LEU A 36 6.30 8.15 -4.85
C LEU A 36 6.35 8.90 -6.19
N VAL A 37 5.25 9.58 -6.55
CA VAL A 37 5.20 10.40 -7.76
C VAL A 37 6.09 11.64 -7.64
N LYS A 38 6.07 12.35 -6.50
CA LYS A 38 6.90 13.55 -6.29
C LYS A 38 8.40 13.24 -6.32
N GLU A 39 8.79 12.07 -5.83
CA GLU A 39 10.17 11.59 -5.85
C GLU A 39 10.57 10.95 -7.20
N ASN A 40 9.71 11.05 -8.23
CA ASN A 40 9.92 10.45 -9.56
C ASN A 40 10.27 8.95 -9.49
N ARG A 41 9.62 8.20 -8.59
CA ARG A 41 9.79 6.74 -8.44
C ARG A 41 8.82 5.95 -9.31
N CYS A 42 7.66 6.53 -9.60
CA CYS A 42 6.66 5.97 -10.50
C CYS A 42 5.77 7.07 -11.10
N LYS A 43 5.06 6.71 -12.17
CA LYS A 43 3.92 7.46 -12.72
C LYS A 43 2.64 6.72 -12.37
N ILE A 44 1.61 7.43 -11.95
CA ILE A 44 0.28 6.85 -11.69
C ILE A 44 -0.69 7.43 -12.71
N TYR A 45 -1.29 6.55 -13.52
CA TYR A 45 -2.25 6.92 -14.57
C TYR A 45 -3.69 6.90 -14.07
N GLY A 46 -3.98 6.03 -13.11
CA GLY A 46 -5.30 5.92 -12.51
C GLY A 46 -5.28 4.98 -11.31
N PHE A 47 -6.21 5.18 -10.38
CA PHE A 47 -6.38 4.31 -9.23
C PHE A 47 -7.83 4.29 -8.78
N VAL A 48 -8.22 3.21 -8.11
CA VAL A 48 -9.50 3.07 -7.41
C VAL A 48 -9.21 2.53 -6.02
N ILE A 49 -9.78 3.15 -4.98
CA ILE A 49 -9.68 2.65 -3.61
C ILE A 49 -11.08 2.26 -3.12
N MET A 50 -11.31 0.95 -3.09
CA MET A 50 -12.50 0.32 -2.55
C MET A 50 -12.36 0.14 -1.03
N PRO A 51 -13.42 -0.18 -0.29
CA PRO A 51 -13.33 -0.38 1.17
C PRO A 51 -12.35 -1.50 1.62
N ASN A 52 -12.00 -2.43 0.74
CA ASN A 52 -11.18 -3.60 1.06
C ASN A 52 -10.04 -3.87 0.08
N HIS A 53 -9.85 -3.08 -0.97
CA HIS A 53 -8.73 -3.23 -1.90
C HIS A 53 -8.46 -1.96 -2.69
N VAL A 54 -7.31 -1.93 -3.33
CA VAL A 54 -6.82 -0.87 -4.21
C VAL A 54 -6.52 -1.46 -5.57
N HIS A 55 -6.96 -0.78 -6.63
CA HIS A 55 -6.49 -0.98 -7.99
C HIS A 55 -5.64 0.20 -8.42
N LEU A 56 -4.51 -0.07 -9.06
CA LEU A 56 -3.55 0.94 -9.48
C LEU A 56 -3.06 0.64 -10.89
N LEU A 57 -3.19 1.61 -11.79
CA LEU A 57 -2.54 1.62 -13.10
C LEU A 57 -1.36 2.58 -13.03
N TRP A 58 -0.15 2.04 -13.09
CA TRP A 58 1.08 2.79 -12.84
C TRP A 58 2.25 2.26 -13.66
N GLN A 59 3.34 3.02 -13.71
CA GLN A 59 4.59 2.63 -14.33
C GLN A 59 5.74 2.99 -13.39
N ILE A 60 6.66 2.06 -13.18
CA ILE A 60 7.87 2.31 -12.42
C ILE A 60 8.85 3.14 -13.26
N GLU A 61 9.46 4.16 -12.65
CA GLU A 61 10.42 5.01 -13.33
C GLU A 61 11.77 4.31 -13.51
N ASN A 62 12.49 4.71 -14.56
CA ASN A 62 13.81 4.16 -14.87
C ASN A 62 14.78 4.37 -13.70
N GLY A 63 15.61 3.36 -13.42
CA GLY A 63 16.60 3.41 -12.32
C GLY A 63 16.05 2.96 -10.96
N TYR A 64 14.76 2.64 -10.86
CA TYR A 64 14.18 1.96 -9.71
C TYR A 64 13.84 0.51 -10.03
N GLU A 65 13.88 -0.35 -9.02
CA GLU A 65 13.34 -1.70 -9.13
C GLU A 65 11.89 -1.72 -8.67
N ARG A 66 11.03 -2.40 -9.44
CA ARG A 66 9.61 -2.55 -9.12
C ARG A 66 9.37 -3.02 -7.69
N VAL A 67 10.12 -4.02 -7.24
CA VAL A 67 9.98 -4.59 -5.90
C VAL A 67 10.21 -3.55 -4.79
N ASN A 68 11.13 -2.62 -5.00
CA ASN A 68 11.45 -1.58 -4.02
C ASN A 68 10.38 -0.49 -4.00
N VAL A 69 9.83 -0.11 -5.15
CA VAL A 69 8.77 0.91 -5.23
C VAL A 69 7.43 0.36 -4.72
N GLN A 70 7.05 -0.86 -5.13
CA GLN A 70 5.86 -1.54 -4.62
C GLN A 70 5.99 -1.84 -3.13
N GLY A 71 7.16 -2.33 -2.70
CA GLY A 71 7.46 -2.56 -1.29
C GLY A 71 7.37 -1.28 -0.46
N ALA A 72 7.87 -0.15 -0.96
CA ALA A 72 7.74 1.14 -0.28
C ALA A 72 6.27 1.54 -0.10
N LEU A 73 5.42 1.39 -1.12
CA LEU A 73 3.99 1.68 -1.00
C LEU A 73 3.30 0.78 0.03
N LEU A 74 3.43 -0.54 -0.13
CA LEU A 74 2.69 -1.52 0.68
C LEU A 74 3.20 -1.58 2.12
N SER A 75 4.52 -1.56 2.32
CA SER A 75 5.11 -1.59 3.65
C SER A 75 4.80 -0.30 4.41
N PHE A 76 4.98 0.88 3.81
CA PHE A 76 4.69 2.14 4.48
C PHE A 76 3.22 2.23 4.90
N THR A 77 2.30 1.92 4.00
CA THR A 77 0.86 1.96 4.30
C THR A 77 0.49 0.95 5.40
N ALA A 78 1.01 -0.28 5.37
CA ALA A 78 0.81 -1.26 6.44
C ALA A 78 1.30 -0.78 7.82
N HIS A 79 2.48 -0.14 7.88
CA HIS A 79 3.00 0.41 9.12
C HIS A 79 2.13 1.55 9.66
N GLU A 80 1.72 2.48 8.79
CA GLU A 80 0.85 3.59 9.17
C GLU A 80 -0.55 3.10 9.57
N PHE A 81 -1.07 2.05 8.94
CA PHE A 81 -2.34 1.44 9.32
C PHE A 81 -2.26 0.86 10.73
N LYS A 82 -1.23 0.05 11.01
CA LYS A 82 -0.95 -0.48 12.36
C LYS A 82 -0.87 0.63 13.39
N LYS A 83 -0.06 1.67 13.12
CA LYS A 83 0.13 2.82 14.01
C LYS A 83 -1.19 3.53 14.30
N LYS A 84 -2.01 3.74 13.28
CA LYS A 84 -3.32 4.38 13.40
C LYS A 84 -4.27 3.55 14.27
N LEU A 85 -4.40 2.26 14.02
CA LEU A 85 -5.22 1.34 14.82
C LEU A 85 -4.77 1.30 16.29
N MET A 86 -3.46 1.23 16.54
CA MET A 86 -2.90 1.26 17.89
C MET A 86 -3.21 2.59 18.59
N SER A 87 -3.05 3.73 17.90
CA SER A 87 -3.30 5.07 18.47
C SER A 87 -4.76 5.29 18.87
N ARG A 88 -5.69 4.55 18.25
CA ARG A 88 -7.12 4.57 18.55
C ARG A 88 -7.56 3.59 19.63
N GLY A 89 -6.66 2.72 20.07
CA GLY A 89 -7.01 1.62 20.96
C GLY A 89 -7.89 0.55 20.30
N GLU A 90 -7.94 0.48 18.96
CA GLU A 90 -8.75 -0.48 18.18
C GLU A 90 -8.09 -1.87 18.14
N LYS A 91 -7.71 -2.41 19.31
CA LYS A 91 -6.97 -3.67 19.44
C LYS A 91 -7.68 -4.85 18.76
N PHE A 92 -8.99 -4.95 18.90
CA PHE A 92 -9.77 -6.02 18.28
C PHE A 92 -9.70 -5.97 16.74
N LEU A 93 -9.77 -4.78 16.15
CA LEU A 93 -9.64 -4.63 14.70
C LEU A 93 -8.21 -4.92 14.23
N LEU A 94 -7.21 -4.50 15.00
CA LEU A 94 -5.80 -4.80 14.71
C LEU A 94 -5.52 -6.32 14.72
N GLU A 95 -6.06 -7.06 15.69
CA GLU A 95 -5.84 -8.51 15.78
C GLU A 95 -6.45 -9.29 14.61
N LYS A 96 -7.50 -8.76 13.94
CA LYS A 96 -8.01 -9.35 12.68
C LYS A 96 -6.97 -9.37 11.55
N HIS A 97 -5.92 -8.55 11.66
CA HIS A 97 -4.86 -8.43 10.67
C HIS A 97 -3.57 -9.15 11.12
N ARG A 98 -3.63 -9.92 12.21
CA ARG A 98 -2.48 -10.68 12.71
C ARG A 98 -2.23 -11.90 11.83
N VAL A 99 -0.97 -12.12 11.49
CA VAL A 99 -0.52 -13.30 10.73
C VAL A 99 0.66 -13.96 11.43
N ASN A 100 0.89 -15.24 11.17
CA ASN A 100 2.04 -15.99 11.68
C ASN A 100 3.06 -16.22 10.57
N LEU A 101 3.67 -15.14 10.08
CA LEU A 101 4.72 -15.18 9.06
C LEU A 101 6.07 -14.81 9.68
N ILE A 102 7.15 -15.34 9.11
CA ILE A 102 8.51 -15.16 9.63
C ILE A 102 8.93 -13.68 9.56
N ASP A 103 8.49 -12.96 8.53
CA ASP A 103 8.90 -11.60 8.21
C ASP A 103 7.95 -10.53 8.78
N ARG A 104 6.74 -10.90 9.24
CA ARG A 104 5.76 -9.95 9.78
C ARG A 104 4.75 -10.58 10.75
N GLN A 105 4.37 -9.78 11.75
CA GLN A 105 3.31 -10.13 12.71
C GLN A 105 1.92 -9.68 12.28
N PHE A 106 1.85 -8.66 11.40
CA PHE A 106 0.60 -8.11 10.90
C PHE A 106 0.69 -7.97 9.38
N GLN A 107 -0.39 -8.29 8.69
CA GLN A 107 -0.56 -8.09 7.26
C GLN A 107 -1.87 -7.33 7.06
N PHE A 108 -1.75 -6.20 6.38
CA PHE A 108 -2.91 -5.39 6.01
C PHE A 108 -3.27 -5.67 4.58
#